data_AF-A0A7J4XG81-F1
#
_entry.id   AF-A0A7J4XG81-F1
#
_cell.length_a   1.000
_cell.length_b   1.000
_cell.length_c   1.000
_cell.angle_alpha   90.00
_cell.angle_beta   90.00
_cell.angle_gamma   90.00
#
_symmetry.space_group_name_H-M   'P 1'
#
loop_
_entity.id
_entity.type
_entity.pdbx_description
1 polymer ?
#
loop_
_entity_poly.entity_id
_entity_poly.type
_entity_poly.pdbx_seq_one_letter_code
_entity_poly.pdbx_strand_id
1 'polypeptide(L)'
;MKETIFILLFIIPGMITITAQNDYIVKTFQQTDSNMSEEERFVESNFPLITLCKWTPGLKFMFIPDGNDLFVPIFNSYETGKEADSSKLKHRFFEFQGIEEKAKETHVGTNYSTRFIFSCEGNKYYYEFKGQRLDDICERNPHASINGLVYLPDVDTARNLLIGKVVYTNFTTARVDDSNSYAGYKTITIPKDEKVTITNIGVGSKSHPVKVVFEDTAGNSYYTEVALSRTNSGMDKSDFQAEKKMKYFPNAFSFNNRQTLTAENLKNKYTGMAVYPKQTMSVKCFINVDGRKTENQVRLLRYTSLHIKDIEIKLPETKAKLTLEDVNGSIFELEVDLKYDIITKNENYIEDLLAFGDIRKQYPHTTEENWKLISQGEVQEGMTTDECRLALGNPIQIEFKQDTRFETWLYARKMLEFESGRLLRYK
;
A
#
# COMPACT_ATOMS: atom_id res chain seq x y z
N MET A 1 35.89 20.96 74.56
CA MET A 1 37.36 21.08 74.54
C MET A 1 37.87 20.19 73.42
N LYS A 2 38.65 20.78 72.48
CA LYS A 2 39.44 20.14 71.39
C LYS A 2 38.58 19.56 70.23
N GLU A 3 38.56 20.12 69.02
CA GLU A 3 39.64 20.19 67.99
C GLU A 3 40.40 18.85 67.89
N THR A 4 40.67 18.18 66.77
CA THR A 4 40.91 18.49 65.35
C THR A 4 40.98 17.09 64.68
N ILE A 5 40.64 16.84 63.41
CA ILE A 5 41.56 16.75 62.27
C ILE A 5 40.80 16.10 61.10
N PHE A 6 40.95 16.71 59.92
CA PHE A 6 40.59 16.19 58.61
C PHE A 6 41.66 15.19 58.15
N ILE A 7 41.27 14.00 57.67
CA ILE A 7 42.12 13.22 56.75
C ILE A 7 41.27 12.86 55.53
N LEU A 8 41.65 13.51 54.43
CA LEU A 8 41.20 13.27 53.07
C LEU A 8 41.86 11.98 52.56
N LEU A 9 41.08 10.93 52.29
CA LEU A 9 41.57 9.77 51.54
C LEU A 9 40.93 9.79 50.15
N PHE A 10 41.70 10.25 49.17
CA PHE A 10 41.45 10.04 47.75
C PHE A 10 41.59 8.54 47.44
N ILE A 11 40.47 7.85 47.18
CA ILE A 11 40.48 6.58 46.46
C ILE A 11 39.72 6.79 45.16
N ILE A 12 40.49 6.79 44.08
CA ILE A 12 40.07 6.75 42.69
C ILE A 12 39.48 5.35 42.44
N PRO A 13 38.20 5.17 42.07
CA PRO A 13 37.79 3.95 41.41
C PRO A 13 38.18 4.09 39.94
N GLY A 14 39.27 3.40 39.59
CA GLY A 14 39.70 3.24 38.22
C GLY A 14 38.58 2.68 37.35
N MET A 15 38.53 3.17 36.12
CA MET A 15 37.78 2.58 35.03
C MET A 15 38.14 1.09 34.91
N ILE A 16 37.22 0.23 35.29
CA ILE A 16 37.12 -1.12 34.74
C ILE A 16 35.82 -1.13 33.95
N THR A 17 35.99 -0.93 32.65
CA THR A 17 34.99 -1.16 31.63
C THR A 17 34.43 -2.57 31.76
N ILE A 18 33.21 -2.71 32.29
CA ILE A 18 32.41 -3.91 32.06
C ILE A 18 31.78 -3.77 30.68
N THR A 19 32.59 -3.97 29.65
CA THR A 19 32.13 -4.27 28.29
C THR A 19 32.19 -5.78 28.10
N ALA A 20 31.32 -6.51 28.80
CA ALA A 20 31.19 -7.96 28.61
C ALA A 20 29.85 -8.54 29.09
N GLN A 21 28.79 -7.73 29.19
CA GLN A 21 27.43 -8.23 29.48
C GLN A 21 26.32 -7.65 28.59
N ASN A 22 26.64 -6.76 27.65
CA ASN A 22 25.69 -6.32 26.62
C ASN A 22 25.63 -7.28 25.41
N ASP A 23 26.62 -8.17 25.23
CA ASP A 23 26.65 -9.14 24.12
C ASP A 23 25.71 -10.35 24.32
N TYR A 24 25.20 -10.55 25.54
CA TYR A 24 24.22 -11.61 25.84
C TYR A 24 22.77 -11.09 25.86
N ILE A 25 22.56 -9.78 25.80
CA ILE A 25 21.23 -9.19 25.67
C ILE A 25 20.92 -9.09 24.17
N VAL A 26 20.57 -10.24 23.60
CA VAL A 26 19.89 -10.26 22.30
C VAL A 26 18.49 -9.71 22.53
N LYS A 27 18.32 -8.40 22.35
CA LYS A 27 16.99 -7.86 22.09
C LYS A 27 16.61 -8.37 20.71
N THR A 28 15.64 -9.27 20.66
CA THR A 28 14.88 -9.48 19.43
C THR A 28 14.47 -8.11 18.91
N PHE A 29 14.69 -7.87 17.62
CA PHE A 29 14.05 -6.76 16.92
C PHE A 29 12.59 -6.78 17.36
N GLN A 30 12.13 -5.76 18.10
CA GLN A 30 10.70 -5.49 18.04
C GLN A 30 10.43 -5.27 16.57
N GLN A 31 9.59 -6.13 16.02
CA GLN A 31 8.98 -5.92 14.72
C GLN A 31 8.35 -4.52 14.77
N THR A 32 9.08 -3.50 14.34
CA THR A 32 8.43 -2.30 13.80
C THR A 32 7.57 -2.84 12.68
N ASP A 33 6.25 -2.78 12.86
CA ASP A 33 5.22 -3.25 11.93
C ASP A 33 5.66 -3.01 10.48
N SER A 34 6.22 -4.01 9.82
CA SER A 34 6.83 -3.87 8.49
C SER A 34 5.79 -3.79 7.36
N ASN A 35 4.50 -3.89 7.71
CA ASN A 35 3.37 -3.88 6.77
C ASN A 35 2.52 -2.61 6.81
N MET A 36 2.78 -1.66 7.72
CA MET A 36 1.98 -0.42 7.77
C MET A 36 2.42 0.59 6.72
N SER A 37 1.46 1.09 5.95
CA SER A 37 1.64 2.18 5.00
C SER A 37 2.07 3.48 5.69
N GLU A 38 2.66 4.40 4.93
CA GLU A 38 3.06 5.72 5.44
C GLU A 38 1.85 6.49 6.01
N GLU A 39 0.70 6.39 5.34
CA GLU A 39 -0.52 7.04 5.77
C GLU A 39 -1.10 6.44 7.05
N GLU A 40 -1.02 5.12 7.23
CA GLU A 40 -1.41 4.48 8.50
C GLU A 40 -0.50 4.91 9.64
N ARG A 41 0.82 4.98 9.42
CA ARG A 41 1.76 5.49 10.43
C ARG A 41 1.48 6.94 10.78
N PHE A 42 1.18 7.76 9.78
CA PHE A 42 0.80 9.16 9.98
C PHE A 42 -0.44 9.26 10.88
N VAL A 43 -1.47 8.46 10.62
CA VAL A 43 -2.69 8.48 11.45
C VAL A 43 -2.42 8.00 12.87
N GLU A 44 -1.76 6.85 13.05
CA GLU A 44 -1.47 6.30 14.38
C GLU A 44 -0.60 7.25 15.23
N SER A 45 0.34 7.96 14.60
CA SER A 45 1.26 8.84 15.32
C SER A 45 0.64 10.18 15.73
N ASN A 46 -0.33 10.68 14.97
CA ASN A 46 -0.87 12.04 15.16
C ASN A 46 -2.32 12.07 15.66
N PHE A 47 -3.07 10.97 15.51
CA PHE A 47 -4.51 10.91 15.79
C PHE A 47 -4.84 9.69 16.66
N PRO A 48 -4.43 9.70 17.94
CA PRO A 48 -4.68 8.58 18.84
C PRO A 48 -6.18 8.39 19.09
N LEU A 49 -6.67 7.15 19.00
CA LEU A 49 -8.05 6.82 19.37
C LEU A 49 -8.25 6.97 20.88
N ILE A 50 -9.21 7.81 21.27
CA ILE A 50 -9.65 7.96 22.66
C ILE A 50 -11.04 7.34 22.80
N THR A 51 -11.12 6.18 23.43
CA THR A 51 -12.41 5.55 23.73
C THR A 51 -13.20 6.38 24.74
N LEU A 52 -14.53 6.26 24.71
CA LEU A 52 -15.46 7.05 25.52
C LEU A 52 -15.06 7.10 27.01
N CYS A 53 -14.58 5.98 27.56
CA CYS A 53 -14.20 5.85 28.96
C CYS A 53 -12.85 6.45 29.32
N LYS A 54 -12.03 6.77 28.32
CA LYS A 54 -10.74 7.45 28.48
C LYS A 54 -10.86 8.97 28.26
N TRP A 55 -12.08 9.50 28.11
CA TRP A 55 -12.29 10.92 27.93
C TRP A 55 -11.92 11.68 29.21
N THR A 56 -11.19 12.77 29.03
CA THR A 56 -10.80 13.67 30.10
C THR A 56 -11.49 15.02 29.94
N PRO A 57 -11.80 15.73 31.03
CA PRO A 57 -12.40 17.06 30.95
C PRO A 57 -11.59 18.00 30.04
N GLY A 58 -12.27 18.80 29.24
CA GLY A 58 -11.68 19.72 28.27
C GLY A 58 -11.68 19.21 26.82
N LEU A 59 -12.04 17.94 26.56
CA LEU A 59 -12.25 17.47 25.18
C LEU A 59 -13.38 18.25 24.51
N LYS A 60 -13.12 18.72 23.28
CA LYS A 60 -14.03 19.58 22.53
C LYS A 60 -14.66 18.85 21.37
N PHE A 61 -15.95 19.13 21.18
CA PHE A 61 -16.78 18.57 20.13
C PHE A 61 -17.62 19.68 19.49
N MET A 62 -17.98 19.51 18.23
CA MET A 62 -19.04 20.29 17.61
C MET A 62 -20.28 19.40 17.46
N PHE A 63 -21.45 19.91 17.84
CA PHE A 63 -22.69 19.17 17.71
C PHE A 63 -23.28 19.34 16.30
N ILE A 64 -23.21 18.29 15.50
CA ILE A 64 -23.76 18.18 14.15
C ILE A 64 -24.65 16.93 14.09
N PRO A 65 -25.93 17.01 14.50
CA PRO A 65 -26.88 15.92 14.34
C PRO A 65 -27.16 15.66 12.86
N ASP A 66 -27.26 14.39 12.48
CA ASP A 66 -27.57 13.93 11.12
C ASP A 66 -28.73 12.92 11.09
N GLY A 67 -29.43 12.84 9.95
CA GLY A 67 -30.55 11.92 9.77
C GLY A 67 -31.63 12.03 10.86
N ASN A 68 -31.86 10.93 11.59
CA ASN A 68 -32.86 10.87 12.66
C ASN A 68 -32.47 11.71 13.89
N ASP A 69 -31.18 11.97 14.11
CA ASP A 69 -30.67 12.75 15.25
C ASP A 69 -31.11 14.23 15.20
N LEU A 70 -31.56 14.71 14.04
CA LEU A 70 -32.14 16.05 13.88
C LEU A 70 -33.48 16.21 14.61
N PHE A 71 -34.22 15.11 14.78
CA PHE A 71 -35.58 15.12 15.31
C PHE A 71 -35.69 14.48 16.70
N VAL A 72 -34.64 13.78 17.15
CA VAL A 72 -34.59 13.14 18.47
C VAL A 72 -33.66 13.94 19.39
N PRO A 73 -34.12 14.34 20.59
CA PRO A 73 -33.27 14.97 21.58
C PRO A 73 -32.14 14.04 22.02
N ILE A 74 -30.90 14.47 21.82
CA ILE A 74 -29.70 13.72 22.25
C ILE A 74 -29.31 14.09 23.68
N PHE A 75 -29.38 15.38 24.00
CA PHE A 75 -28.97 15.90 25.31
C PHE A 75 -30.16 16.27 26.17
N ASN A 76 -29.95 16.22 27.48
CA ASN A 76 -30.84 16.81 28.47
C ASN A 76 -30.15 18.02 29.10
N SER A 77 -30.93 19.04 29.43
CA SER A 77 -30.47 20.15 30.27
C SER A 77 -30.22 19.64 31.69
N TYR A 78 -29.05 19.93 32.25
CA TYR A 78 -28.69 19.49 33.59
C TYR A 78 -29.57 20.15 34.66
N GLU A 79 -29.88 21.43 34.50
CA GLU A 79 -30.65 22.22 35.48
C GLU A 79 -32.12 21.81 35.52
N THR A 80 -32.72 21.58 34.36
CA THR A 80 -34.17 21.31 34.26
C THR A 80 -34.49 19.82 34.19
N GLY A 81 -33.50 18.97 33.88
CA GLY A 81 -33.68 17.55 33.61
C GLY A 81 -34.52 17.24 32.37
N LYS A 82 -34.84 18.25 31.55
CA LYS A 82 -35.66 18.12 30.33
C LYS A 82 -34.79 17.94 29.10
N GLU A 83 -35.37 17.30 28.09
CA GLU A 83 -34.79 17.13 26.77
C GLU A 83 -34.44 18.49 26.14
N ALA A 84 -33.24 18.60 25.61
CA ALA A 84 -32.76 19.79 24.92
C ALA A 84 -33.02 19.67 23.42
N ASP A 85 -33.48 20.77 22.83
CA ASP A 85 -33.78 20.85 21.41
C ASP A 85 -32.49 20.78 20.57
N SER A 86 -32.29 19.66 19.87
CA SER A 86 -31.14 19.41 19.00
C SER A 86 -30.95 20.50 17.93
N SER A 87 -32.03 21.12 17.45
CA SER A 87 -31.94 22.17 16.42
C SER A 87 -31.27 23.45 16.94
N LYS A 88 -31.46 23.79 18.21
CA LYS A 88 -30.86 24.97 18.87
C LYS A 88 -29.39 24.76 19.22
N LEU A 89 -29.01 23.50 19.45
CA LEU A 89 -27.66 23.09 19.78
C LEU A 89 -26.79 22.85 18.54
N LYS A 90 -27.41 22.76 17.35
CA LYS A 90 -26.71 22.49 16.08
C LYS A 90 -25.59 23.51 15.85
N HIS A 91 -24.41 23.02 15.46
CA HIS A 91 -23.15 23.75 15.26
C HIS A 91 -22.58 24.44 16.50
N ARG A 92 -23.08 24.13 17.71
CA ARG A 92 -22.49 24.64 18.95
C ARG A 92 -21.33 23.77 19.43
N PHE A 93 -20.45 24.38 20.22
CA PHE A 93 -19.30 23.72 20.83
C PHE A 93 -19.69 23.09 22.16
N PHE A 94 -19.37 21.82 22.31
CA PHE A 94 -19.55 21.04 23.54
C PHE A 94 -18.17 20.70 24.10
N GLU A 95 -17.95 21.09 25.35
CA GLU A 95 -16.75 20.72 26.09
C GLU A 95 -17.10 19.69 27.15
N PHE A 96 -16.48 18.52 27.08
CA PHE A 96 -16.70 17.45 28.04
C PHE A 96 -16.18 17.85 29.44
N GLN A 97 -17.00 17.62 30.47
CA GLN A 97 -16.72 18.03 31.85
C GLN A 97 -16.50 16.84 32.80
N GLY A 98 -17.01 15.65 32.47
CA GLY A 98 -16.87 14.47 33.32
C GLY A 98 -18.04 13.50 33.19
N ILE A 99 -18.01 12.46 34.02
CA ILE A 99 -18.99 11.37 34.06
C ILE A 99 -19.62 11.33 35.45
N GLU A 100 -20.95 11.14 35.52
CA GLU A 100 -21.66 10.84 36.76
C GLU A 100 -22.45 9.53 36.62
N GLU A 101 -22.50 8.72 37.66
CA GLU A 101 -23.41 7.56 37.74
C GLU A 101 -24.60 7.89 38.64
N LYS A 102 -25.80 7.55 38.17
CA LYS A 102 -27.05 7.72 38.92
C LYS A 102 -27.67 6.37 39.20
N ALA A 103 -27.90 6.09 40.49
CA ALA A 103 -28.68 4.95 40.93
C ALA A 103 -30.14 5.37 41.15
N LYS A 104 -31.08 4.55 40.68
CA LYS A 104 -32.51 4.70 40.94
C LYS A 104 -33.09 3.37 41.39
N GLU A 105 -33.63 3.31 42.60
CA GLU A 105 -34.35 2.14 43.08
C GLU A 105 -35.67 1.97 42.32
N THR A 106 -35.90 0.75 41.84
CA THR A 106 -37.13 0.34 41.15
C THR A 106 -37.67 -0.94 41.78
N HIS A 107 -38.92 -1.31 41.48
CA HIS A 107 -39.54 -2.52 42.01
C HIS A 107 -38.83 -3.82 41.57
N VAL A 108 -37.94 -3.75 40.58
CA VAL A 108 -37.19 -4.88 40.00
C VAL A 108 -35.71 -4.85 40.42
N GLY A 109 -35.29 -3.87 41.23
CA GLY A 109 -33.91 -3.70 41.70
C GLY A 109 -33.37 -2.28 41.51
N THR A 110 -32.08 -2.07 41.79
CA THR A 110 -31.40 -0.79 41.59
C THR A 110 -30.98 -0.64 40.12
N ASN A 111 -31.53 0.35 39.44
CA ASN A 111 -31.18 0.69 38.07
C ASN A 111 -30.05 1.74 38.07
N TYR A 112 -28.94 1.46 37.38
CA TYR A 112 -27.81 2.37 37.24
C TYR A 112 -27.82 3.01 35.85
N SER A 113 -27.57 4.31 35.77
CA SER A 113 -27.43 5.02 34.50
C SER A 113 -26.21 5.92 34.54
N THR A 114 -25.44 5.92 33.46
CA THR A 114 -24.20 6.69 33.35
C THR A 114 -24.45 7.92 32.50
N ARG A 115 -24.02 9.08 32.97
CA ARG A 115 -24.22 10.37 32.30
C ARG A 115 -22.89 11.02 31.97
N PHE A 116 -22.77 11.45 30.72
CA PHE A 116 -21.64 12.22 30.22
C PHE A 116 -22.03 13.70 30.22
N ILE A 117 -21.30 14.51 30.97
CA ILE A 117 -21.61 15.91 31.23
C ILE A 117 -20.81 16.80 30.27
N PHE A 118 -21.48 17.80 29.72
CA PHE A 118 -20.89 18.76 28.79
C PHE A 118 -21.26 20.19 29.18
N SER A 119 -20.34 21.11 28.90
CA SER A 119 -20.57 22.55 28.90
C SER A 119 -20.76 23.02 27.46
N CYS A 120 -21.82 23.78 27.20
CA CYS A 120 -22.08 24.43 25.92
C CYS A 120 -22.57 25.86 26.20
N GLU A 121 -21.79 26.86 25.77
CA GLU A 121 -22.13 28.29 25.94
C GLU A 121 -22.45 28.70 27.38
N GLY A 122 -21.77 28.11 28.36
CA GLY A 122 -21.97 28.36 29.79
C GLY A 122 -23.08 27.53 30.43
N ASN A 123 -23.89 26.80 29.65
CA ASN A 123 -24.93 25.91 30.16
C ASN A 123 -24.45 24.46 30.27
N LYS A 124 -24.94 23.74 31.28
CA LYS A 124 -24.63 22.32 31.48
C LYS A 124 -25.67 21.41 30.83
N TYR A 125 -25.20 20.44 30.06
CA TYR A 125 -25.99 19.39 29.42
C TYR A 125 -25.44 18.02 29.76
N TYR A 126 -26.27 16.98 29.64
CA TYR A 126 -25.80 15.61 29.78
C TYR A 126 -26.42 14.66 28.75
N TYR A 127 -25.64 13.67 28.32
CA TYR A 127 -26.10 12.49 27.60
C TYR A 127 -26.19 11.32 28.58
N GLU A 128 -27.27 10.53 28.55
CA GLU A 128 -27.50 9.44 29.51
C GLU A 128 -27.58 8.09 28.83
N PHE A 129 -26.66 7.19 29.18
CA PHE A 129 -26.77 5.75 28.91
C PHE A 129 -27.68 5.13 29.97
N LYS A 130 -28.96 4.98 29.62
CA LYS A 130 -29.99 4.44 30.52
C LYS A 130 -29.75 2.96 30.79
N GLY A 131 -29.72 2.57 32.06
CA GLY A 131 -29.60 1.16 32.46
C GLY A 131 -28.21 0.56 32.29
N GLN A 132 -27.18 1.39 32.13
CA GLN A 132 -25.80 0.93 31.92
C GLN A 132 -24.86 1.65 32.89
N ARG A 133 -24.00 0.87 33.56
CA ARG A 133 -22.86 1.39 34.33
C ARG A 133 -21.72 1.77 33.40
N LEU A 134 -20.78 2.57 33.90
CA LEU A 134 -19.62 2.97 33.12
C LEU A 134 -18.85 1.74 32.61
N ASP A 135 -18.53 0.81 33.50
CA ASP A 135 -17.78 -0.41 33.16
C ASP A 135 -18.49 -1.26 32.08
N ASP A 136 -19.82 -1.38 32.14
CA ASP A 136 -20.60 -2.10 31.12
C ASP A 136 -20.48 -1.43 29.74
N ILE A 137 -20.47 -0.10 29.70
CA ILE A 137 -20.30 0.67 28.45
C ILE A 137 -18.88 0.42 27.90
N CYS A 138 -17.87 0.44 28.77
CA CYS A 138 -16.47 0.31 28.40
C CYS A 138 -16.09 -1.09 27.92
N GLU A 139 -16.59 -2.13 28.57
CA GLU A 139 -16.19 -3.51 28.31
C GLU A 139 -17.04 -4.19 27.23
N ARG A 140 -18.35 -3.89 27.19
CA ARG A 140 -19.29 -4.62 26.30
C ARG A 140 -19.57 -3.91 24.99
N ASN A 141 -19.22 -2.63 24.87
CA ASN A 141 -19.48 -1.86 23.65
C ASN A 141 -18.26 -1.02 23.23
N PRO A 142 -17.29 -1.61 22.50
CA PRO A 142 -16.15 -0.87 21.97
C PRO A 142 -16.56 0.23 20.96
N HIS A 143 -17.79 0.18 20.42
CA HIS A 143 -18.37 1.18 19.52
C HIS A 143 -19.21 2.24 20.24
N ALA A 144 -19.19 2.26 21.59
CA ALA A 144 -19.91 3.25 22.37
C ALA A 144 -19.52 4.67 21.94
N SER A 145 -20.52 5.45 21.54
CA SER A 145 -20.35 6.81 21.04
C SER A 145 -21.60 7.63 21.33
N ILE A 146 -21.43 8.95 21.38
CA ILE A 146 -22.52 9.89 21.58
C ILE A 146 -22.87 10.49 20.21
N ASN A 147 -24.15 10.38 19.84
CA ASN A 147 -24.67 10.86 18.57
C ASN A 147 -24.49 12.37 18.39
N GLY A 148 -24.38 12.80 17.13
CA GLY A 148 -24.18 14.19 16.74
C GLY A 148 -22.88 14.86 17.20
N LEU A 149 -22.03 14.26 18.05
CA LEU A 149 -20.79 14.90 18.49
C LEU A 149 -19.62 14.60 17.53
N VAL A 150 -19.12 15.63 16.86
CA VAL A 150 -17.93 15.58 16.00
C VAL A 150 -16.70 15.96 16.80
N TYR A 151 -15.68 15.09 16.84
CA TYR A 151 -14.46 15.32 17.62
C TYR A 151 -13.56 16.37 16.95
N LEU A 152 -13.41 17.54 17.60
CA LEU A 152 -12.71 18.69 17.02
C LEU A 152 -11.17 18.58 17.02
N PRO A 153 -10.51 17.94 18.00
CA PRO A 153 -9.06 17.79 17.96
C PRO A 153 -8.54 17.07 16.70
N ASP A 154 -9.32 16.14 16.13
CA ASP A 154 -9.00 15.56 14.81
C ASP A 154 -8.99 16.63 13.72
N VAL A 155 -9.97 17.53 13.70
CA VAL A 155 -10.09 18.61 12.71
C VAL A 155 -8.94 19.61 12.88
N ASP A 156 -8.64 20.02 14.11
CA ASP A 156 -7.59 20.99 14.40
C ASP A 156 -6.19 20.44 14.09
N THR A 157 -5.93 19.18 14.45
CA THR A 157 -4.67 18.51 14.14
C THR A 157 -4.50 18.30 12.63
N ALA A 158 -5.57 17.87 11.94
CA ALA A 158 -5.57 17.75 10.48
C ALA A 158 -5.31 19.09 9.79
N ARG A 159 -5.92 20.18 10.26
CA ARG A 159 -5.68 21.53 9.74
C ARG A 159 -4.20 21.90 9.79
N ASN A 160 -3.53 21.61 10.90
CA ASN A 160 -2.12 21.94 11.10
C ASN A 160 -1.17 21.07 10.27
N LEU A 161 -1.52 19.81 10.00
CA LEU A 161 -0.61 18.85 9.36
C LEU A 161 -0.84 18.67 7.86
N LEU A 162 -2.07 18.88 7.37
CA LEU A 162 -2.48 18.51 6.01
C LEU A 162 -2.63 19.70 5.05
N ILE A 163 -2.96 20.90 5.53
CA ILE A 163 -3.11 22.07 4.64
C ILE A 163 -1.77 22.35 3.93
N GLY A 164 -1.84 22.54 2.61
CA GLY A 164 -0.68 22.74 1.74
C GLY A 164 0.04 21.46 1.32
N LYS A 165 -0.37 20.29 1.83
CA LYS A 165 0.21 19.01 1.39
C LYS A 165 -0.32 18.63 0.02
N VAL A 166 0.59 18.14 -0.82
CA VAL A 166 0.26 17.48 -2.09
C VAL A 166 0.06 16.00 -1.81
N VAL A 167 -1.06 15.44 -2.25
CA VAL A 167 -1.46 14.05 -2.05
C VAL A 167 -2.08 13.48 -3.33
N TYR A 168 -2.28 12.17 -3.36
CA TYR A 168 -2.92 11.44 -4.46
C TYR A 168 -4.22 10.81 -3.98
N THR A 169 -5.30 10.94 -4.76
CA THR A 169 -6.62 10.39 -4.41
C THR A 169 -6.74 8.91 -4.79
N ASN A 170 -7.26 8.07 -3.90
CA ASN A 170 -7.53 6.65 -4.20
C ASN A 170 -9.01 6.38 -4.50
N PHE A 171 -9.81 7.44 -4.68
CA PHE A 171 -11.25 7.40 -4.92
C PHE A 171 -11.57 8.16 -6.20
N THR A 172 -12.68 7.79 -6.86
CA THR A 172 -13.14 8.44 -8.10
C THR A 172 -14.39 9.28 -7.89
N THR A 173 -14.85 9.44 -6.64
CA THR A 173 -16.03 10.24 -6.31
C THR A 173 -15.71 11.24 -5.20
N ALA A 174 -15.90 12.52 -5.51
CA ALA A 174 -15.72 13.63 -4.58
C ALA A 174 -17.02 14.42 -4.44
N ARG A 175 -17.06 15.38 -3.51
CA ARG A 175 -18.20 16.28 -3.31
C ARG A 175 -17.85 17.72 -3.61
N VAL A 176 -18.84 18.50 -4.02
CA VAL A 176 -18.79 19.95 -4.09
C VAL A 176 -19.99 20.50 -3.33
N ASP A 177 -19.77 21.53 -2.52
CA ASP A 177 -20.83 22.17 -1.75
C ASP A 177 -21.87 22.76 -2.72
N ASP A 178 -23.15 22.45 -2.49
CA ASP A 178 -24.24 22.93 -3.32
C ASP A 178 -25.45 23.27 -2.46
N SER A 179 -25.67 24.57 -2.27
CA SER A 179 -26.78 25.10 -1.48
C SER A 179 -28.17 24.75 -2.05
N ASN A 180 -28.25 24.34 -3.31
CA ASN A 180 -29.51 23.94 -3.96
C ASN A 180 -29.83 22.45 -3.79
N SER A 181 -28.88 21.66 -3.28
CA SER A 181 -29.09 20.23 -3.01
C SER A 181 -29.70 20.05 -1.62
N TYR A 182 -30.68 19.14 -1.48
CA TYR A 182 -31.23 18.76 -0.17
C TYR A 182 -30.15 18.26 0.80
N ALA A 183 -29.13 17.58 0.27
CA ALA A 183 -28.00 17.09 1.06
C ALA A 183 -26.93 18.17 1.32
N GLY A 184 -27.04 19.35 0.71
CA GLY A 184 -26.05 20.43 0.79
C GLY A 184 -24.82 20.24 -0.10
N TYR A 185 -24.79 19.20 -0.93
CA TYR A 185 -23.69 18.91 -1.84
C TYR A 185 -24.12 18.13 -3.09
N LYS A 186 -23.26 18.13 -4.10
CA LYS A 186 -23.31 17.27 -5.28
C LYS A 186 -22.12 16.32 -5.29
N THR A 187 -22.34 15.08 -5.70
CA THR A 187 -21.26 14.11 -5.93
C THR A 187 -20.77 14.24 -7.37
N ILE A 188 -19.45 14.34 -7.56
CA ILE A 188 -18.80 14.48 -8.87
C ILE A 188 -17.79 13.35 -9.04
N THR A 189 -17.66 12.84 -10.25
CA THR A 189 -16.64 11.86 -10.60
C THR A 189 -15.32 12.56 -10.91
N ILE A 190 -14.25 12.12 -10.28
CA ILE A 190 -12.87 12.59 -10.52
C ILE A 190 -12.00 11.44 -11.07
N PRO A 191 -10.93 11.74 -11.82
CA PRO A 191 -9.93 10.75 -12.19
C PRO A 191 -9.37 9.99 -10.98
N LYS A 192 -9.00 8.73 -11.20
CA LYS A 192 -8.34 7.91 -10.18
C LYS A 192 -6.87 8.32 -10.06
N ASP A 193 -6.31 8.22 -8.85
CA ASP A 193 -4.89 8.50 -8.56
C ASP A 193 -4.49 9.94 -8.91
N GLU A 194 -5.45 10.86 -8.76
CA GLU A 194 -5.29 12.27 -9.13
C GLU A 194 -4.40 12.99 -8.12
N LYS A 195 -3.42 13.75 -8.62
CA LYS A 195 -2.56 14.61 -7.82
C LYS A 195 -3.33 15.87 -7.44
N VAL A 196 -3.52 16.07 -6.14
CA VAL A 196 -4.28 17.20 -5.58
C VAL A 196 -3.52 17.88 -4.46
N THR A 197 -3.83 19.14 -4.19
CA THR A 197 -3.31 19.88 -3.04
C THR A 197 -4.42 20.08 -2.02
N ILE A 198 -4.21 19.72 -0.76
CA ILE A 198 -5.16 20.00 0.31
C ILE A 198 -5.12 21.49 0.62
N THR A 199 -6.21 22.20 0.35
CA THR A 199 -6.29 23.66 0.49
C THR A 199 -6.93 24.08 1.80
N ASN A 200 -7.84 23.26 2.35
CA ASN A 200 -8.53 23.59 3.60
C ASN A 200 -9.01 22.34 4.35
N ILE A 201 -9.22 22.49 5.66
CA ILE A 201 -9.74 21.45 6.55
C ILE A 201 -10.91 22.03 7.34
N GLY A 202 -12.07 21.39 7.20
CA GLY A 202 -13.31 21.73 7.89
C GLY A 202 -13.87 20.60 8.73
N VAL A 203 -15.01 20.87 9.36
CA VAL A 203 -15.75 19.88 10.15
C VAL A 203 -16.64 19.05 9.20
N GLY A 204 -16.55 17.73 9.32
CA GLY A 204 -17.36 16.75 8.61
C GLY A 204 -18.55 16.25 9.44
N SER A 205 -18.78 14.94 9.42
CA SER A 205 -19.86 14.28 10.18
C SER A 205 -19.32 13.55 11.42
N LYS A 206 -20.19 13.06 12.30
CA LYS A 206 -19.78 12.24 13.47
C LYS A 206 -18.87 11.09 13.05
N SER A 207 -19.29 10.33 12.04
CA SER A 207 -18.54 9.17 11.55
C SER A 207 -17.25 9.57 10.83
N HIS A 208 -17.23 10.72 10.16
CA HIS A 208 -16.11 11.18 9.34
C HIS A 208 -15.79 12.64 9.69
N PRO A 209 -15.11 12.88 10.84
CA PRO A 209 -15.03 14.19 11.47
C PRO A 209 -14.30 15.24 10.64
N VAL A 210 -13.42 14.84 9.72
CA VAL A 210 -12.56 15.77 8.97
C VAL A 210 -13.04 15.92 7.54
N LYS A 211 -13.54 17.11 7.20
CA LYS A 211 -13.82 17.53 5.82
C LYS A 211 -12.52 18.01 5.19
N VAL A 212 -11.94 17.22 4.28
CA VAL A 212 -10.73 17.56 3.54
C VAL A 212 -11.13 18.24 2.23
N VAL A 213 -10.78 19.52 2.09
CA VAL A 213 -10.97 20.29 0.86
C VAL A 213 -9.65 20.29 0.08
N PHE A 214 -9.72 19.96 -1.20
CA PHE A 214 -8.55 19.82 -2.05
C PHE A 214 -8.82 20.36 -3.46
N GLU A 215 -7.75 20.78 -4.12
CA GLU A 215 -7.77 21.35 -5.47
C GLU A 215 -6.97 20.47 -6.42
N ASP A 216 -7.52 20.22 -7.61
CA ASP A 216 -6.83 19.52 -8.69
C ASP A 216 -5.80 20.43 -9.41
N THR A 217 -5.06 19.86 -10.37
CA THR A 217 -4.08 20.65 -11.15
C THR A 217 -4.70 21.69 -12.09
N ALA A 218 -6.01 21.62 -12.34
CA ALA A 218 -6.75 22.56 -13.17
C ALA A 218 -7.40 23.70 -12.35
N GLY A 219 -7.28 23.68 -11.03
CA GLY A 219 -7.85 24.68 -10.12
C GLY A 219 -9.27 24.39 -9.66
N ASN A 220 -9.81 23.19 -9.92
CA ASN A 220 -11.14 22.82 -9.44
C ASN A 220 -11.06 22.35 -7.98
N SER A 221 -11.95 22.89 -7.14
CA SER A 221 -12.02 22.55 -5.72
C SER A 221 -13.08 21.51 -5.44
N TYR A 222 -12.71 20.49 -4.66
CA TYR A 222 -13.56 19.41 -4.20
C TYR A 222 -13.37 19.16 -2.71
N TYR A 223 -14.22 18.30 -2.14
CA TYR A 223 -13.99 17.80 -0.79
C TYR A 223 -14.42 16.35 -0.61
N THR A 224 -13.86 15.71 0.42
CA THR A 224 -14.35 14.45 0.96
C THR A 224 -14.28 14.49 2.49
N GLU A 225 -15.10 13.69 3.14
CA GLU A 225 -15.08 13.53 4.60
C GLU A 225 -14.42 12.21 4.94
N VAL A 226 -13.48 12.24 5.89
CA VAL A 226 -12.72 11.07 6.33
C VAL A 226 -12.62 10.98 7.84
N ALA A 227 -12.43 9.75 8.32
CA ALA A 227 -12.05 9.44 9.68
C ALA A 227 -10.52 9.33 9.83
N LEU A 228 -10.01 9.79 10.98
CA LEU A 228 -8.61 9.71 11.39
C LEU A 228 -8.49 8.89 12.68
N SER A 229 -8.67 9.50 13.86
CA SER A 229 -8.55 8.76 15.13
C SER A 229 -9.69 7.77 15.35
N ARG A 230 -10.87 8.09 14.79
CA ARG A 230 -12.16 7.41 15.01
C ARG A 230 -12.75 7.68 16.40
N THR A 231 -12.21 8.64 17.15
CA THR A 231 -12.75 9.07 18.44
C THR A 231 -14.20 9.54 18.26
N ASN A 232 -15.11 8.93 19.05
CA ASN A 232 -16.57 9.14 18.99
C ASN A 232 -17.27 8.81 17.64
N SER A 233 -16.59 8.17 16.68
CA SER A 233 -17.19 7.88 15.36
C SER A 233 -18.19 6.71 15.41
N GLY A 234 -18.06 5.85 16.43
CA GLY A 234 -18.79 4.58 16.53
C GLY A 234 -18.26 3.49 15.58
N MET A 235 -17.09 3.70 14.98
CA MET A 235 -16.53 2.78 13.98
C MET A 235 -15.13 2.28 14.36
N ASP A 236 -14.85 1.02 14.04
CA ASP A 236 -13.53 0.41 14.08
C ASP A 236 -12.90 0.37 12.67
N LYS A 237 -11.61 0.03 12.57
CA LYS A 237 -10.88 -0.14 11.30
C LYS A 237 -11.57 -1.14 10.38
N SER A 238 -12.13 -2.21 10.95
CA SER A 238 -12.86 -3.24 10.21
C SER A 238 -14.15 -2.72 9.55
N ASP A 239 -14.72 -1.60 10.01
CA ASP A 239 -15.95 -1.03 9.44
C ASP A 239 -15.69 -0.27 8.13
N PHE A 240 -14.43 0.06 7.81
CA PHE A 240 -14.05 0.73 6.57
C PHE A 240 -13.90 -0.25 5.42
N GLN A 241 -15.02 -0.88 5.06
CA GLN A 241 -15.15 -1.81 3.95
C GLN A 241 -16.20 -1.32 2.95
N ALA A 242 -16.24 -1.97 1.77
CA ALA A 242 -17.17 -1.65 0.69
C ALA A 242 -17.24 -0.13 0.41
N GLU A 243 -18.44 0.46 0.47
CA GLU A 243 -18.70 1.87 0.21
C GLU A 243 -18.01 2.83 1.20
N LYS A 244 -17.73 2.36 2.43
CA LYS A 244 -17.05 3.16 3.46
C LYS A 244 -15.53 3.05 3.39
N LYS A 245 -14.97 2.19 2.52
CA LYS A 245 -13.52 1.97 2.43
C LYS A 245 -12.74 3.28 2.30
N MET A 246 -13.20 4.17 1.42
CA MET A 246 -12.54 5.46 1.14
C MET A 246 -12.92 6.57 2.15
N LYS A 247 -13.59 6.21 3.25
CA LYS A 247 -13.91 7.13 4.34
C LYS A 247 -12.92 7.06 5.49
N TYR A 248 -11.86 6.27 5.35
CA TYR A 248 -10.69 6.29 6.23
C TYR A 248 -9.53 6.98 5.53
N PHE A 249 -8.86 7.93 6.19
CA PHE A 249 -7.84 8.75 5.54
C PHE A 249 -6.73 7.94 4.83
N PRO A 250 -6.12 6.90 5.44
CA PRO A 250 -5.09 6.08 4.78
C PRO A 250 -5.57 5.31 3.55
N ASN A 251 -6.88 5.06 3.46
CA ASN A 251 -7.47 4.46 2.28
C ASN A 251 -7.78 5.50 1.20
N ALA A 252 -8.18 6.71 1.60
CA ALA A 252 -8.67 7.77 0.72
C ALA A 252 -7.55 8.53 0.01
N PHE A 253 -6.47 8.83 0.71
CA PHE A 253 -5.35 9.63 0.21
C PHE A 253 -4.05 8.83 0.30
N SER A 254 -3.08 9.21 -0.54
CA SER A 254 -1.70 8.75 -0.42
C SER A 254 -0.74 9.92 -0.50
N PHE A 255 0.31 9.93 0.32
CA PHE A 255 1.37 10.94 0.26
C PHE A 255 2.24 10.77 -0.99
N ASN A 256 2.27 9.56 -1.54
CA ASN A 256 3.05 9.21 -2.72
C ASN A 256 2.14 8.71 -3.85
N ASN A 257 2.62 8.83 -5.09
CA ASN A 257 1.94 8.21 -6.21
C ASN A 257 2.15 6.69 -6.14
N ARG A 258 1.12 5.93 -5.75
CA ARG A 258 1.17 4.47 -5.65
C ARG A 258 1.51 3.79 -6.98
N GLN A 259 1.12 4.39 -8.12
CA GLN A 259 1.49 3.88 -9.44
C GLN A 259 2.99 4.07 -9.71
N THR A 260 3.57 5.20 -9.30
CA THR A 260 5.02 5.44 -9.42
C THR A 260 5.81 4.47 -8.54
N LEU A 261 5.38 4.24 -7.30
CA LEU A 261 6.00 3.23 -6.43
C LEU A 261 5.91 1.81 -7.01
N THR A 262 4.77 1.45 -7.61
CA THR A 262 4.60 0.15 -8.27
C THR A 262 5.49 0.03 -9.50
N ALA A 263 5.57 1.09 -10.32
CA ALA A 263 6.45 1.16 -11.47
C ALA A 263 7.93 1.08 -11.07
N GLU A 264 8.34 1.80 -10.03
CA GLU A 264 9.71 1.76 -9.50
C GLU A 264 10.06 0.38 -8.94
N ASN A 265 9.15 -0.25 -8.20
CA ASN A 265 9.33 -1.63 -7.73
C ASN A 265 9.43 -2.63 -8.89
N LEU A 266 8.59 -2.50 -9.92
CA LEU A 266 8.66 -3.35 -11.12
C LEU A 266 9.96 -3.10 -11.90
N LYS A 267 10.40 -1.84 -12.00
CA LYS A 267 11.67 -1.47 -12.61
C LYS A 267 12.84 -2.11 -11.85
N ASN A 268 12.86 -1.97 -10.53
CA ASN A 268 13.90 -2.53 -9.65
C ASN A 268 13.92 -4.06 -9.67
N LYS A 269 12.77 -4.73 -9.89
CA LYS A 269 12.71 -6.20 -10.01
C LYS A 269 13.53 -6.72 -11.19
N TYR A 270 13.53 -6.03 -12.33
CA TYR A 270 14.06 -6.55 -13.58
C TYR A 270 15.34 -5.85 -14.08
N THR A 271 15.59 -4.61 -13.67
CA THR A 271 16.76 -3.84 -14.13
C THR A 271 18.06 -4.56 -13.75
N GLY A 272 18.99 -4.66 -14.69
CA GLY A 272 20.28 -5.32 -14.50
C GLY A 272 20.26 -6.85 -14.59
N MET A 273 19.08 -7.48 -14.74
CA MET A 273 19.02 -8.93 -14.90
C MET A 273 19.59 -9.37 -16.25
N ALA A 274 20.37 -10.46 -16.23
CA ALA A 274 20.70 -11.21 -17.43
C ALA A 274 19.45 -11.94 -17.92
N VAL A 275 19.18 -11.88 -19.23
CA VAL A 275 18.00 -12.47 -19.85
C VAL A 275 18.33 -13.04 -21.23
N TYR A 276 17.49 -13.94 -21.72
CA TYR A 276 17.53 -14.40 -23.10
C TYR A 276 16.13 -14.61 -23.67
N PRO A 277 15.90 -14.35 -24.97
CA PRO A 277 14.61 -14.60 -25.60
C PRO A 277 14.32 -16.10 -25.66
N LYS A 278 13.10 -16.50 -25.30
CA LYS A 278 12.64 -17.89 -25.43
C LYS A 278 12.34 -18.28 -26.88
N GLN A 279 12.01 -17.29 -27.71
CA GLN A 279 11.69 -17.43 -29.13
C GLN A 279 12.32 -16.29 -29.93
N THR A 280 12.51 -16.52 -31.24
CA THR A 280 12.99 -15.49 -32.15
C THR A 280 11.90 -14.45 -32.37
N MET A 281 12.22 -13.17 -32.16
CA MET A 281 11.27 -12.06 -32.21
C MET A 281 11.80 -10.88 -33.02
N SER A 282 10.89 -10.02 -33.50
CA SER A 282 11.27 -8.80 -34.23
C SER A 282 11.37 -7.63 -33.25
N VAL A 283 12.55 -7.01 -33.16
CA VAL A 283 12.83 -5.90 -32.24
C VAL A 283 13.43 -4.72 -32.98
N LYS A 284 13.40 -3.54 -32.36
CA LYS A 284 14.17 -2.40 -32.84
C LYS A 284 15.60 -2.53 -32.33
N CYS A 285 16.59 -2.36 -33.20
CA CYS A 285 18.00 -2.37 -32.86
C CYS A 285 18.63 -1.02 -33.21
N PHE A 286 19.47 -0.51 -32.32
CA PHE A 286 20.22 0.72 -32.50
C PHE A 286 21.71 0.38 -32.55
N ILE A 287 22.30 0.55 -33.72
CA ILE A 287 23.73 0.35 -33.92
C ILE A 287 24.37 1.73 -34.05
N ASN A 288 25.41 1.99 -33.25
CA ASN A 288 26.26 3.18 -33.41
C ASN A 288 27.31 2.88 -34.48
N VAL A 289 27.10 3.40 -35.69
CA VAL A 289 28.14 3.41 -36.73
C VAL A 289 28.52 4.87 -36.95
N ASP A 290 29.79 5.21 -36.70
CA ASP A 290 30.38 6.54 -36.94
C ASP A 290 29.60 7.72 -36.32
N GLY A 291 29.14 7.56 -35.08
CA GLY A 291 28.43 8.60 -34.33
C GLY A 291 26.99 8.88 -34.79
N ARG A 292 26.47 8.10 -35.75
CA ARG A 292 25.06 8.15 -36.17
C ARG A 292 24.31 6.93 -35.62
N LYS A 293 23.29 7.17 -34.79
CA LYS A 293 22.33 6.15 -34.36
C LYS A 293 21.42 5.81 -35.54
N THR A 294 21.47 4.56 -36.01
CA THR A 294 20.59 4.07 -37.08
C THR A 294 19.61 3.07 -36.49
N GLU A 295 18.30 3.34 -36.63
CA GLU A 295 17.21 2.44 -36.20
C GLU A 295 16.95 1.41 -37.29
N ASN A 296 17.12 0.12 -36.96
CA ASN A 296 16.79 -0.99 -37.85
C ASN A 296 15.86 -1.97 -37.14
N GLN A 297 14.88 -2.51 -37.85
CA GLN A 297 14.12 -3.64 -37.35
C GLN A 297 14.91 -4.93 -37.61
N VAL A 298 15.24 -5.68 -36.55
CA VAL A 298 16.10 -6.87 -36.62
C VAL A 298 15.41 -8.06 -35.97
N ARG A 299 15.72 -9.27 -36.46
CA ARG A 299 15.31 -10.51 -35.81
C ARG A 299 16.27 -10.82 -34.67
N LEU A 300 15.79 -10.67 -33.44
CA LEU A 300 16.50 -11.09 -32.24
C LEU A 300 16.29 -12.58 -32.05
N LEU A 301 17.37 -13.35 -32.20
CA LEU A 301 17.31 -14.81 -32.13
C LEU A 301 17.10 -15.29 -30.69
N ARG A 302 16.40 -16.42 -30.52
CA ARG A 302 16.29 -17.06 -29.20
C ARG A 302 17.67 -17.41 -28.63
N TYR A 303 17.78 -17.45 -27.31
CA TYR A 303 19.03 -17.71 -26.58
C TYR A 303 20.15 -16.68 -26.79
N THR A 304 19.88 -15.55 -27.44
CA THR A 304 20.81 -14.42 -27.43
C THR A 304 20.96 -13.93 -25.99
N SER A 305 22.19 -13.93 -25.45
CA SER A 305 22.46 -13.45 -24.10
C SER A 305 22.39 -11.92 -24.07
N LEU A 306 21.55 -11.38 -23.18
CA LEU A 306 21.25 -9.97 -23.07
C LEU A 306 21.23 -9.53 -21.60
N HIS A 307 21.35 -8.24 -21.36
CA HIS A 307 21.11 -7.63 -20.05
C HIS A 307 20.05 -6.53 -20.17
N ILE A 308 19.18 -6.44 -19.18
CA ILE A 308 18.21 -5.33 -19.09
C ILE A 308 18.95 -4.09 -18.58
N LYS A 309 19.28 -3.18 -19.51
CA LYS A 309 20.01 -1.94 -19.21
C LYS A 309 19.12 -0.88 -18.57
N ASP A 310 17.92 -0.70 -19.12
CA ASP A 310 16.96 0.28 -18.63
C ASP A 310 15.51 -0.16 -18.93
N ILE A 311 14.57 0.41 -18.19
CA ILE A 311 13.14 0.17 -18.30
C ILE A 311 12.41 1.52 -18.23
N GLU A 312 11.67 1.83 -19.29
CA GLU A 312 10.73 2.96 -19.35
C GLU A 312 9.29 2.45 -19.20
N ILE A 313 8.59 2.86 -18.14
CA ILE A 313 7.21 2.43 -17.86
C ILE A 313 6.24 3.54 -18.28
N LYS A 314 5.23 3.21 -19.08
CA LYS A 314 4.19 4.17 -19.50
C LYS A 314 2.99 4.08 -18.55
N LEU A 315 2.99 4.91 -17.52
CA LEU A 315 1.86 5.03 -16.58
C LEU A 315 0.59 5.54 -17.30
N PRO A 316 -0.62 5.06 -16.95
CA PRO A 316 -0.96 4.19 -15.82
C PRO A 316 -0.88 2.68 -16.10
N GLU A 317 -0.48 2.26 -17.30
CA GLU A 317 -0.41 0.85 -17.69
C GLU A 317 0.92 0.20 -17.23
N THR A 318 0.94 -1.12 -17.03
CA THR A 318 2.18 -1.87 -16.75
C THR A 318 2.99 -2.19 -18.01
N LYS A 319 2.67 -1.52 -19.12
CA LYS A 319 3.44 -1.58 -20.36
C LYS A 319 4.75 -0.84 -20.18
N ALA A 320 5.83 -1.50 -20.56
CA ALA A 320 7.16 -0.98 -20.46
C ALA A 320 7.94 -1.20 -21.75
N LYS A 321 8.86 -0.29 -22.01
CA LYS A 321 9.86 -0.39 -23.04
C LYS A 321 11.18 -0.80 -22.38
N LEU A 322 11.64 -2.01 -22.68
CA LEU A 322 12.92 -2.51 -22.23
C LEU A 322 14.03 -2.06 -23.17
N THR A 323 15.14 -1.62 -22.59
CA THR A 323 16.42 -1.45 -23.29
C THR A 323 17.30 -2.64 -22.95
N LEU A 324 17.58 -3.49 -23.93
CA LEU A 324 18.38 -4.70 -23.80
C LEU A 324 19.76 -4.47 -24.44
N GLU A 325 20.83 -4.96 -23.81
CA GLU A 325 22.19 -4.84 -24.31
C GLU A 325 22.83 -6.23 -24.46
N ASP A 326 23.41 -6.52 -25.63
CA ASP A 326 24.18 -7.75 -25.85
C ASP A 326 25.64 -7.61 -25.40
N VAL A 327 26.38 -8.72 -25.49
CA VAL A 327 27.82 -8.77 -25.16
C VAL A 327 28.70 -7.90 -26.06
N ASN A 328 28.21 -7.50 -27.24
CA ASN A 328 28.93 -6.66 -28.20
C ASN A 328 28.59 -5.17 -28.01
N GLY A 329 27.71 -4.82 -27.07
CA GLY A 329 27.23 -3.45 -26.84
C GLY A 329 26.12 -2.99 -27.79
N SER A 330 25.52 -3.91 -28.57
CA SER A 330 24.35 -3.62 -29.39
C SER A 330 23.13 -3.41 -28.49
N ILE A 331 22.34 -2.37 -28.78
CA ILE A 331 21.13 -2.06 -28.01
C ILE A 331 19.89 -2.48 -28.78
N PHE A 332 18.97 -3.15 -28.08
CA PHE A 332 17.67 -3.56 -28.58
C PHE A 332 16.56 -2.96 -27.72
N GLU A 333 15.45 -2.61 -28.36
CA GLU A 333 14.25 -2.14 -27.68
C GLU A 333 13.10 -3.12 -27.88
N LEU A 334 12.48 -3.52 -26.77
CA LEU A 334 11.36 -4.45 -26.73
C LEU A 334 10.23 -3.87 -25.88
N GLU A 335 9.01 -3.83 -26.42
CA GLU A 335 7.82 -3.48 -25.64
C GLU A 335 7.24 -4.74 -24.97
N VAL A 336 7.00 -4.66 -23.65
CA VAL A 336 6.52 -5.77 -22.82
C VAL A 336 5.48 -5.28 -21.82
N ASP A 337 4.77 -6.21 -21.20
CA ASP A 337 4.04 -5.99 -19.95
C ASP A 337 4.83 -6.55 -18.76
N LEU A 338 5.04 -5.72 -17.74
CA LEU A 338 5.76 -6.13 -16.52
C LEU A 338 4.89 -6.87 -15.51
N LYS A 339 3.57 -6.93 -15.74
CA LYS A 339 2.60 -7.59 -14.87
C LYS A 339 1.66 -8.44 -15.72
N TYR A 340 1.44 -9.67 -15.28
CA TYR A 340 0.47 -10.56 -15.90
C TYR A 340 -0.95 -10.16 -15.51
N ASP A 341 -1.84 -10.06 -16.49
CA ASP A 341 -3.27 -9.82 -16.31
C ASP A 341 -4.06 -11.10 -16.65
N ILE A 342 -4.73 -11.66 -15.65
CA ILE A 342 -5.48 -12.91 -15.77
C ILE A 342 -6.72 -12.73 -16.68
N ILE A 343 -7.29 -11.53 -16.74
CA ILE A 343 -8.50 -11.22 -17.50
C ILE A 343 -8.16 -11.08 -18.98
N THR A 344 -7.17 -10.24 -19.29
CA THR A 344 -6.79 -9.96 -20.68
C THR A 344 -5.82 -10.98 -21.25
N LYS A 345 -5.13 -11.78 -20.39
CA LYS A 345 -4.10 -12.75 -20.78
C LYS A 345 -3.10 -12.14 -21.76
N ASN A 346 -2.49 -11.06 -21.31
CA ASN A 346 -1.60 -10.25 -22.12
C ASN A 346 -0.44 -11.06 -22.72
N GLU A 347 -0.41 -11.17 -24.04
CA GLU A 347 0.54 -11.99 -24.80
C GLU A 347 2.00 -11.51 -24.67
N ASN A 348 2.20 -10.23 -24.34
CA ASN A 348 3.53 -9.60 -24.23
C ASN A 348 4.09 -9.58 -22.81
N TYR A 349 3.63 -10.48 -21.94
CA TYR A 349 4.16 -10.58 -20.58
C TYR A 349 5.67 -10.90 -20.60
N ILE A 350 6.46 -10.12 -19.86
CA ILE A 350 7.93 -10.19 -19.91
C ILE A 350 8.47 -11.60 -19.62
N GLU A 351 7.89 -12.32 -18.65
CA GLU A 351 8.37 -13.65 -18.27
C GLU A 351 7.92 -14.75 -19.25
N ASP A 352 7.00 -14.46 -20.17
CA ASP A 352 6.63 -15.37 -21.26
C ASP A 352 7.55 -15.18 -22.49
N LEU A 353 8.03 -13.96 -22.71
CA LEU A 353 8.93 -13.63 -23.82
C LEU A 353 10.40 -13.93 -23.50
N LEU A 354 10.83 -13.60 -22.28
CA LEU A 354 12.21 -13.69 -21.83
C LEU A 354 12.35 -14.72 -20.71
N ALA A 355 13.45 -15.46 -20.72
CA ALA A 355 13.90 -16.24 -19.59
C ALA A 355 15.02 -15.49 -18.85
N PHE A 356 15.06 -15.63 -17.53
CA PHE A 356 16.00 -14.92 -16.66
C PHE A 356 17.21 -15.79 -16.33
N GLY A 357 18.39 -15.18 -16.33
CA GLY A 357 19.68 -15.84 -16.24
C GLY A 357 20.42 -15.88 -17.58
N ASP A 358 21.62 -16.43 -17.54
CA ASP A 358 22.46 -16.61 -18.72
C ASP A 358 22.48 -18.09 -19.12
N ILE A 359 21.77 -18.43 -20.20
CA ILE A 359 21.69 -19.82 -20.68
C ILE A 359 23.05 -20.36 -21.09
N ARG A 360 23.96 -19.51 -21.56
CA ARG A 360 25.30 -19.93 -21.99
C ARG A 360 26.15 -20.44 -20.83
N LYS A 361 25.91 -19.92 -19.61
CA LYS A 361 26.55 -20.46 -18.39
C LYS A 361 26.05 -21.86 -18.01
N GLN A 362 24.84 -22.22 -18.43
CA GLN A 362 24.28 -23.57 -18.18
C GLN A 362 24.90 -24.61 -19.12
N TYR A 363 25.36 -24.19 -20.31
CA TYR A 363 25.98 -25.06 -21.33
C TYR A 363 27.36 -24.51 -21.74
N PRO A 364 28.37 -24.55 -20.83
CA PRO A 364 29.68 -23.93 -21.06
C PRO A 364 30.53 -24.60 -22.15
N HIS A 365 30.15 -25.81 -22.58
CA HIS A 365 30.87 -26.58 -23.60
C HIS A 365 30.32 -26.40 -25.02
N THR A 366 29.22 -25.67 -25.19
CA THR A 366 28.62 -25.38 -26.50
C THR A 366 29.37 -24.26 -27.19
N THR A 367 29.80 -24.48 -28.43
CA THR A 367 30.55 -23.51 -29.23
C THR A 367 29.65 -22.38 -29.74
N GLU A 368 30.22 -21.22 -30.10
CA GLU A 368 29.45 -20.11 -30.71
C GLU A 368 28.78 -20.53 -32.03
N GLU A 369 29.42 -21.41 -32.80
CA GLU A 369 28.88 -21.94 -34.05
C GLU A 369 27.65 -22.82 -33.78
N ASN A 370 27.70 -23.69 -32.77
CA ASN A 370 26.56 -24.48 -32.33
C ASN A 370 25.44 -23.58 -31.78
N TRP A 371 25.75 -22.56 -30.98
CA TRP A 371 24.76 -21.59 -30.49
C TRP A 371 24.02 -20.88 -31.61
N LYS A 372 24.72 -20.52 -32.68
CA LYS A 372 24.10 -19.92 -33.87
C LYS A 372 23.09 -20.87 -34.51
N LEU A 373 23.46 -22.13 -34.73
CA LEU A 373 22.56 -23.15 -35.29
C LEU A 373 21.36 -23.43 -34.36
N ILE A 374 21.61 -23.57 -33.05
CA ILE A 374 20.57 -23.76 -32.03
C ILE A 374 19.57 -22.60 -32.07
N SER A 375 20.05 -21.36 -32.16
CA SER A 375 19.18 -20.17 -32.21
C SER A 375 18.29 -20.13 -33.47
N GLN A 376 18.69 -20.82 -34.54
CA GLN A 376 17.97 -20.95 -35.81
C GLN A 376 17.06 -22.19 -35.87
N GLY A 377 17.15 -23.10 -34.89
CA GLY A 377 16.42 -24.37 -34.92
C GLY A 377 17.06 -25.41 -35.86
N GLU A 378 18.36 -25.27 -36.08
CA GLU A 378 19.17 -26.14 -36.91
C GLU A 378 20.08 -27.01 -36.05
N VAL A 379 20.48 -28.16 -36.60
CA VAL A 379 21.37 -29.14 -35.96
C VAL A 379 22.45 -29.55 -36.94
N GLN A 380 23.60 -29.97 -36.43
CA GLN A 380 24.74 -30.43 -37.22
C GLN A 380 25.36 -31.68 -36.59
N GLU A 381 25.95 -32.53 -37.42
CA GLU A 381 26.74 -33.68 -36.98
C GLU A 381 27.79 -33.28 -35.93
N GLY A 382 27.93 -34.10 -34.88
CA GLY A 382 28.82 -33.86 -33.75
C GLY A 382 28.18 -33.14 -32.56
N MET A 383 27.02 -32.49 -32.75
CA MET A 383 26.28 -31.83 -31.66
C MET A 383 25.84 -32.81 -30.58
N THR A 384 25.80 -32.35 -29.34
CA THR A 384 25.32 -33.17 -28.21
C THR A 384 23.81 -33.33 -28.24
N THR A 385 23.32 -34.31 -27.50
CA THR A 385 21.87 -34.50 -27.28
C THR A 385 21.22 -33.25 -26.68
N ASP A 386 21.87 -32.57 -25.74
CA ASP A 386 21.37 -31.33 -25.15
C ASP A 386 21.33 -30.18 -26.16
N GLU A 387 22.35 -30.01 -26.99
CA GLU A 387 22.37 -29.02 -28.09
C GLU A 387 21.22 -29.27 -29.08
N CYS A 388 20.98 -30.53 -29.44
CA CYS A 388 19.85 -30.92 -30.28
C CYS A 388 18.49 -30.66 -29.62
N ARG A 389 18.34 -30.86 -28.30
CA ARG A 389 17.11 -30.50 -27.56
C ARG A 389 16.90 -29.00 -27.51
N LEU A 390 17.95 -28.21 -27.29
CA LEU A 390 17.85 -26.75 -27.33
C LEU A 390 17.43 -26.29 -28.73
N ALA A 391 17.93 -26.93 -29.78
CA ALA A 391 17.60 -26.60 -31.16
C ALA A 391 16.17 -27.03 -31.57
N LEU A 392 15.73 -28.24 -31.23
CA LEU A 392 14.50 -28.80 -31.79
C LEU A 392 13.37 -28.98 -30.76
N GLY A 393 13.65 -28.77 -29.48
CA GLY A 393 12.77 -29.13 -28.38
C GLY A 393 12.85 -30.62 -28.06
N ASN A 394 11.89 -31.07 -27.23
CA ASN A 394 11.81 -32.47 -26.86
C ASN A 394 11.35 -33.34 -28.04
N PRO A 395 12.00 -34.49 -28.31
CA PRO A 395 11.55 -35.41 -29.33
C PRO A 395 10.19 -36.02 -28.95
N ILE A 396 9.44 -36.45 -29.96
CA ILE A 396 8.16 -37.15 -29.79
C ILE A 396 8.41 -38.53 -29.18
N GLN A 397 9.49 -39.19 -29.61
CA GLN A 397 9.87 -40.52 -29.16
C GLN A 397 11.40 -40.68 -29.22
N ILE A 398 11.93 -41.44 -28.26
CA ILE A 398 13.35 -41.85 -28.19
C ILE A 398 13.38 -43.37 -28.24
N GLU A 399 14.15 -43.92 -29.18
CA GLU A 399 14.38 -45.36 -29.34
C GLU A 399 15.84 -45.70 -29.07
N PHE A 400 16.08 -46.60 -28.11
CA PHE A 400 17.40 -47.12 -27.82
C PHE A 400 17.63 -48.42 -28.59
N LYS A 401 18.75 -48.54 -29.30
CA LYS A 401 19.14 -49.82 -29.91
C LYS A 401 19.62 -50.78 -28.83
N GLN A 402 19.70 -52.08 -29.15
CA GLN A 402 20.19 -53.12 -28.23
C GLN A 402 21.57 -52.81 -27.63
N ASP A 403 22.38 -52.05 -28.37
CA ASP A 403 23.58 -51.39 -27.90
C ASP A 403 23.22 -49.99 -27.39
N THR A 404 23.29 -49.78 -26.08
CA THR A 404 22.91 -48.53 -25.38
C THR A 404 23.72 -47.30 -25.80
N ARG A 405 24.73 -47.49 -26.66
CA ARG A 405 25.51 -46.43 -27.31
C ARG A 405 24.76 -45.70 -28.42
N PHE A 406 23.72 -46.31 -29.01
CA PHE A 406 22.97 -45.69 -30.11
C PHE A 406 21.53 -45.38 -29.70
N GLU A 407 21.11 -44.14 -29.94
CA GLU A 407 19.74 -43.69 -29.75
C GLU A 407 19.22 -42.96 -30.98
N THR A 408 17.95 -43.17 -31.31
CA THR A 408 17.25 -42.51 -32.41
C THR A 408 16.14 -41.64 -31.84
N TRP A 409 16.12 -40.36 -32.21
CA TRP A 409 15.10 -39.41 -31.79
C TRP A 409 14.19 -39.08 -32.96
N LEU A 410 12.88 -39.19 -32.73
CA LEU A 410 11.84 -38.92 -33.70
C LEU A 410 11.19 -37.57 -33.44
N TYR A 411 11.23 -36.69 -34.43
CA TYR A 411 10.49 -35.43 -34.50
C TYR A 411 9.49 -35.49 -35.66
N ALA A 412 8.50 -34.60 -35.69
CA ALA A 412 7.42 -34.64 -36.67
C ALA A 412 7.88 -34.64 -38.15
N ARG A 413 9.05 -34.06 -38.44
CA ARG A 413 9.63 -33.96 -39.79
C ARG A 413 11.13 -34.25 -39.86
N LYS A 414 11.73 -34.75 -38.77
CA LYS A 414 13.17 -35.00 -38.67
C LYS A 414 13.43 -36.27 -37.86
N MET A 415 14.46 -37.02 -38.25
CA MET A 415 14.99 -38.13 -37.48
C MET A 415 16.46 -37.85 -37.18
N LEU A 416 16.85 -37.94 -35.90
CA LEU A 416 18.23 -37.76 -35.48
C LEU A 416 18.75 -39.10 -34.93
N GLU A 417 19.92 -39.54 -35.38
CA GLU A 417 20.61 -40.72 -34.84
C GLU A 417 21.86 -40.29 -34.10
N PHE A 418 22.01 -40.74 -32.86
CA PHE A 418 23.15 -40.41 -32.00
C PHE A 418 24.00 -41.62 -31.72
N GLU A 419 25.30 -41.39 -31.51
CA GLU A 419 26.28 -42.34 -31.01
C GLU A 419 26.96 -41.74 -29.78
N SER A 420 26.86 -42.42 -28.63
CA SER A 420 27.43 -42.00 -27.34
C SER A 420 27.11 -40.54 -26.97
N GLY A 421 25.88 -40.11 -27.25
CA GLY A 421 25.40 -38.75 -26.95
C GLY A 421 25.79 -37.67 -27.97
N ARG A 422 26.37 -38.03 -29.11
CA ARG A 422 26.69 -37.10 -30.21
C ARG A 422 25.90 -37.43 -31.48
N LEU A 423 25.41 -36.40 -32.16
CA LEU A 423 24.62 -36.53 -33.39
C LEU A 423 25.50 -37.11 -34.50
N LEU A 424 25.19 -38.32 -34.93
CA LEU A 424 25.91 -39.03 -35.99
C LEU A 424 25.39 -38.63 -37.37
N ARG A 425 24.05 -38.60 -37.53
CA ARG A 425 23.39 -38.23 -38.78
C ARG A 425 21.95 -37.82 -38.52
N TYR A 426 21.38 -37.03 -39.43
CA TYR A 426 19.98 -36.63 -39.38
C TYR A 426 19.33 -36.70 -40.77
N LYS A 427 18.01 -36.94 -40.80
CA LYS A 427 17.19 -37.01 -42.01
C LYS A 427 15.96 -36.14 -41.89
#